data_AF-A0A7W4WBK8-F1
#
_entry.id   AF-A0A7W4WBK8-F1
#
_cell.length_a   1.000
_cell.length_b   1.000
_cell.length_c   1.000
_cell.angle_alpha   90.00
_cell.angle_beta   90.00
_cell.angle_gamma   90.00
#
_symmetry.space_group_name_H-M   'P 1'
#
loop_
_entity.id
_entity.type
_entity.pdbx_description
1 polymer ?
#
loop_
_entity_poly.entity_id
_entity_poly.type
_entity_poly.pdbx_seq_one_letter_code
_entity_poly.pdbx_strand_id
1 'polypeptide(L)'
;MTRQPKGAMTFAEGLYDYKVDVDIIFNNGKDKKDFVLRTCLDQYSVWKARYAKGASPFKAFIKGPMREAAIIDREIWVFGIDATNSHDIVAAVNIGTDYFKVRPDDIIGDVYVKNLNAESEHDMLRQALVKANKSLYEKTCSAIMEAARVLGCSKPLNFWVYSNSKNPKINQEALHDALMDGGASSVETDTAKRNYWVGSNDGLQERKIRTNLHLAKLNIQ
;
A
#
# COMPACT_ATOMS: atom_id res chain seq x y z
N MET A 1 -16.92 15.19 22.85
CA MET A 1 -16.33 13.93 22.33
C MET A 1 -15.26 14.28 21.31
N THR A 2 -14.00 14.00 21.59
CA THR A 2 -12.92 14.17 20.61
C THR A 2 -13.04 13.06 19.55
N ARG A 3 -13.10 13.45 18.27
CA ARG A 3 -13.13 12.50 17.15
C ARG A 3 -11.89 11.62 17.19
N GLN A 4 -12.04 10.31 16.99
CA GLN A 4 -10.88 9.41 16.88
C GLN A 4 -10.06 9.78 15.63
N PRO A 5 -8.72 9.86 15.74
CA PRO A 5 -7.84 10.08 14.60
C PRO A 5 -8.08 9.03 13.51
N LYS A 6 -8.07 9.44 12.25
CA LYS A 6 -8.32 8.55 11.11
C LYS A 6 -7.13 8.58 10.15
N GLY A 7 -6.33 7.53 10.13
CA GLY A 7 -5.18 7.40 9.25
C GLY A 7 -5.38 6.45 8.08
N ALA A 8 -4.35 6.35 7.25
CA ALA A 8 -4.20 5.31 6.25
C ALA A 8 -2.72 5.00 6.02
N MET A 9 -2.47 3.80 5.52
CA MET A 9 -1.16 3.35 5.05
C MET A 9 -1.19 3.10 3.54
N THR A 10 -0.07 3.32 2.86
CA THR A 10 0.09 2.91 1.46
C THR A 10 1.30 2.01 1.25
N PHE A 11 1.17 1.04 0.33
CA PHE A 11 2.27 0.18 -0.11
C PHE A 11 2.78 0.54 -1.50
N ALA A 12 4.07 0.25 -1.71
CA ALA A 12 4.74 0.33 -3.00
C ALA A 12 4.58 1.69 -3.70
N GLU A 13 4.65 2.78 -2.94
CA GLU A 13 4.70 4.11 -3.53
C GLU A 13 6.00 4.27 -4.31
N GLY A 14 5.91 4.68 -5.58
CA GLY A 14 7.06 5.05 -6.40
C GLY A 14 7.12 6.57 -6.55
N LEU A 15 6.66 7.04 -7.71
CA LEU A 15 6.59 8.46 -8.06
C LEU A 15 5.69 9.25 -7.11
N TYR A 16 6.29 10.25 -6.45
CA TYR A 16 5.59 11.19 -5.57
C TYR A 16 4.35 11.82 -6.22
N ASP A 17 4.47 12.27 -7.47
CA ASP A 17 3.40 12.99 -8.17
C ASP A 17 2.20 12.09 -8.50
N TYR A 18 2.35 10.77 -8.38
CA TYR A 18 1.30 9.79 -8.59
C TYR A 18 0.98 9.00 -7.32
N LYS A 19 1.23 9.58 -6.15
CA LYS A 19 0.93 8.96 -4.86
C LYS A 19 -0.52 8.47 -4.76
N VAL A 20 -0.75 7.39 -4.01
CA VAL A 20 -2.10 6.83 -3.87
C VAL A 20 -3.05 7.83 -3.22
N ASP A 21 -4.25 8.01 -3.80
CA ASP A 21 -5.30 8.80 -3.15
C ASP A 21 -5.99 7.89 -2.10
N VAL A 22 -5.68 8.15 -0.83
CA VAL A 22 -6.17 7.39 0.33
C VAL A 22 -7.48 7.92 0.90
N ASP A 23 -7.96 9.06 0.41
CA ASP A 23 -9.23 9.61 0.84
C ASP A 23 -10.40 8.94 0.11
N ILE A 24 -10.13 8.10 -0.90
CA ILE A 24 -11.15 7.52 -1.74
C ILE A 24 -11.71 6.22 -1.14
N ILE A 25 -13.04 6.12 -1.13
CA ILE A 25 -13.81 4.92 -0.79
C ILE A 25 -14.85 4.65 -1.88
N PHE A 26 -15.57 3.52 -1.81
CA PHE A 26 -16.57 3.12 -2.82
C PHE A 26 -17.63 4.18 -3.14
N ASN A 27 -18.23 4.05 -4.33
CA ASN A 27 -19.35 4.86 -4.83
C ASN A 27 -19.04 6.36 -4.87
N ASN A 28 -17.84 6.73 -5.32
CA ASN A 28 -17.33 8.11 -5.32
C ASN A 28 -17.28 8.78 -3.95
N GLY A 29 -17.42 8.01 -2.87
CA GLY A 29 -17.27 8.53 -1.52
C GLY A 29 -15.84 9.01 -1.27
N LYS A 30 -15.74 9.93 -0.30
CA LYS A 30 -14.48 10.38 0.26
C LYS A 30 -14.50 10.26 1.77
N ASP A 31 -13.40 9.79 2.33
CA ASP A 31 -13.13 9.67 3.74
C ASP A 31 -11.77 10.28 4.05
N LYS A 32 -11.77 11.59 4.32
CA LYS A 32 -10.54 12.36 4.53
C LYS A 32 -9.73 11.79 5.70
N LYS A 33 -8.47 11.45 5.43
CA LYS A 33 -7.52 10.99 6.43
C LYS A 33 -6.82 12.18 7.10
N ASP A 34 -6.63 12.09 8.41
CA ASP A 34 -5.95 13.07 9.24
C ASP A 34 -4.42 12.98 9.07
N PHE A 35 -3.91 11.79 8.76
CA PHE A 35 -2.50 11.51 8.46
C PHE A 35 -2.35 10.29 7.55
N VAL A 36 -1.19 10.20 6.90
CA VAL A 36 -0.87 9.10 5.96
C VAL A 36 0.56 8.62 6.21
N LEU A 37 0.70 7.30 6.33
CA LEU A 37 1.98 6.60 6.32
C LEU A 37 2.20 5.98 4.93
N ARG A 38 3.18 6.49 4.21
CA ARG A 38 3.56 6.03 2.88
C ARG A 38 4.72 5.06 3.00
N THR A 39 4.71 3.98 2.24
CA THR A 39 5.85 3.06 2.18
C THR A 39 6.33 2.84 0.77
N CYS A 40 7.64 2.67 0.63
CA CYS A 40 8.34 2.50 -0.64
C CYS A 40 9.31 1.32 -0.53
N LEU A 41 9.41 0.51 -1.58
CA LEU A 41 10.38 -0.58 -1.65
C LEU A 41 11.81 -0.08 -1.87
N ASP A 42 11.98 1.01 -2.62
CA ASP A 42 13.29 1.62 -2.84
C ASP A 42 13.87 2.17 -1.52
N GLN A 43 15.20 2.15 -1.41
CA GLN A 43 15.92 2.89 -0.37
C GLN A 43 15.79 4.40 -0.60
N TYR A 44 15.94 5.21 0.45
CA TYR A 44 15.73 6.66 0.36
C TYR A 44 16.65 7.32 -0.67
N SER A 45 17.91 6.88 -0.75
CA SER A 45 18.90 7.41 -1.70
C SER A 45 18.49 7.18 -3.16
N VAL A 46 17.98 5.98 -3.47
CA VAL A 46 17.49 5.60 -4.80
C VAL A 46 16.24 6.41 -5.15
N TRP A 47 15.28 6.46 -4.23
CA TRP A 47 14.05 7.24 -4.40
C TRP A 47 14.36 8.74 -4.64
N LYS A 48 15.26 9.31 -3.83
CA LYS A 48 15.66 10.73 -3.95
C LYS A 48 16.35 11.02 -5.28
N ALA A 49 17.22 10.12 -5.74
CA ALA A 49 17.90 10.26 -7.03
C ALA A 49 16.92 10.22 -8.20
N ARG A 50 15.84 9.43 -8.11
CA ARG A 50 14.81 9.33 -9.15
C ARG A 50 13.88 10.54 -9.20
N TYR A 51 13.51 11.11 -8.06
CA TYR A 51 12.39 12.08 -8.01
C TYR A 51 12.76 13.51 -7.62
N ALA A 52 13.99 13.74 -7.13
CA ALA A 52 14.54 15.08 -6.84
C ALA A 52 13.63 16.02 -5.99
N LYS A 53 12.75 15.47 -5.14
CA LYS A 53 11.86 16.26 -4.26
C LYS A 53 12.56 16.67 -2.97
N GLY A 54 12.19 17.84 -2.47
CA GLY A 54 12.57 18.29 -1.13
C GLY A 54 12.00 17.32 -0.09
N ALA A 55 12.87 16.76 0.74
CA ALA A 55 12.51 15.81 1.78
C ALA A 55 13.34 16.11 3.03
N SER A 56 12.74 15.96 4.20
CA SER A 56 13.44 16.07 5.49
C SER A 56 13.71 14.66 6.02
N PRO A 57 14.88 14.05 5.69
CA PRO A 57 15.19 12.70 6.12
C PRO A 57 15.44 12.67 7.62
N PHE A 58 15.00 11.59 8.25
CA PHE A 58 15.39 11.26 9.61
C PHE A 58 15.58 9.75 9.73
N LYS A 59 16.50 9.36 10.61
CA LYS A 59 16.71 7.95 10.94
C LYS A 59 15.80 7.63 12.11
N ALA A 60 14.81 6.79 11.87
CA ALA A 60 13.93 6.34 12.93
C ALA A 60 14.59 5.16 13.65
N PHE A 61 14.98 5.39 14.90
CA PHE A 61 15.39 4.32 15.80
C PHE A 61 14.13 3.71 16.42
N ILE A 62 13.63 2.65 15.82
CA ILE A 62 12.72 1.71 16.51
C ILE A 62 13.60 0.62 17.12
N LYS A 63 13.18 -0.01 18.23
CA LYS A 63 13.79 -1.26 18.70
C LYS A 63 13.82 -2.29 17.56
N GLY A 64 14.97 -2.43 16.89
CA GLY A 64 15.10 -3.26 15.69
C GLY A 64 16.03 -2.66 14.62
N PRO A 65 15.94 -3.10 13.35
CA PRO A 65 16.76 -2.59 12.26
C PRO A 65 16.42 -1.13 11.97
N MET A 66 17.46 -0.32 11.74
CA MET A 66 17.32 1.07 11.32
C MET A 66 16.62 1.12 9.96
N ARG A 67 15.47 1.80 9.89
CA ARG A 67 14.80 2.11 8.62
C ARG A 67 14.97 3.59 8.30
N GLU A 68 15.11 3.86 7.01
CA GLU A 68 15.13 5.24 6.51
C GLU A 68 13.70 5.76 6.42
N ALA A 69 13.47 6.95 6.95
CA ALA A 69 12.19 7.63 6.85
C ALA A 69 12.38 9.12 6.49
N ALA A 70 11.37 9.73 5.90
CA ALA A 70 11.38 11.15 5.60
C ALA A 70 9.99 11.76 5.75
N ILE A 71 9.95 13.04 6.13
CA ILE A 71 8.74 13.85 6.04
C ILE A 71 8.71 14.46 4.64
N ILE A 72 7.63 14.19 3.90
CA ILE A 72 7.39 14.72 2.55
C ILE A 72 5.94 15.21 2.51
N ASP A 73 5.73 16.50 2.26
CA ASP A 73 4.42 17.15 2.19
C ASP A 73 3.49 16.83 3.39
N ARG A 74 4.07 16.85 4.60
CA ARG A 74 3.41 16.56 5.89
C ARG A 74 2.95 15.11 6.05
N GLU A 75 3.33 14.20 5.16
CA GLU A 75 3.16 12.76 5.28
C GLU A 75 4.49 12.11 5.67
N ILE A 76 4.43 10.93 6.28
CA ILE A 76 5.64 10.14 6.60
C ILE A 76 5.84 9.11 5.52
N TRP A 77 7.07 9.04 5.00
CA TRP A 77 7.51 8.05 4.04
C TRP A 77 8.53 7.15 4.69
N VAL A 78 8.32 5.83 4.63
CA VAL A 78 9.26 4.82 5.12
C VAL A 78 9.78 4.02 3.92
N PHE A 79 11.09 3.90 3.82
CA PHE A 79 11.79 3.35 2.67
C PHE A 79 12.31 1.95 2.94
N GLY A 80 12.55 1.19 1.88
CA GLY A 80 13.01 -0.19 1.97
C GLY A 80 11.98 -1.13 2.60
N ILE A 81 10.69 -0.91 2.35
CA ILE A 81 9.60 -1.72 2.91
C ILE A 81 9.10 -2.72 1.86
N ASP A 82 9.31 -4.00 2.13
CA ASP A 82 8.67 -5.09 1.38
C ASP A 82 7.28 -5.38 1.94
N ALA A 83 6.24 -5.11 1.15
CA ALA A 83 4.84 -5.33 1.52
C ALA A 83 4.47 -6.82 1.69
N THR A 84 5.34 -7.75 1.25
CA THR A 84 5.16 -9.19 1.48
C THR A 84 5.81 -9.68 2.78
N ASN A 85 6.49 -8.79 3.51
CA ASN A 85 7.18 -9.10 4.76
C ASN A 85 6.50 -8.39 5.94
N SER A 86 5.91 -9.16 6.86
CA SER A 86 5.20 -8.61 8.01
C SER A 86 6.11 -7.81 8.95
N HIS A 87 7.39 -8.17 9.10
CA HIS A 87 8.32 -7.42 9.94
C HIS A 87 8.62 -6.02 9.38
N ASP A 88 8.67 -5.88 8.06
CA ASP A 88 8.84 -4.60 7.39
C ASP A 88 7.61 -3.71 7.63
N ILE A 89 6.41 -4.27 7.49
CA ILE A 89 5.16 -3.57 7.78
C ILE A 89 5.10 -3.13 9.26
N VAL A 90 5.42 -4.02 10.20
CA VAL A 90 5.46 -3.71 11.64
C VAL A 90 6.43 -2.56 11.93
N ALA A 91 7.63 -2.57 11.31
CA ALA A 91 8.59 -1.49 11.47
C ALA A 91 8.03 -0.17 10.94
N ALA A 92 7.44 -0.16 9.74
CA ALA A 92 6.85 1.05 9.18
C ALA A 92 5.71 1.60 10.04
N VAL A 93 4.81 0.74 10.53
CA VAL A 93 3.69 1.15 11.39
C VAL A 93 4.20 1.72 12.71
N ASN A 94 5.20 1.11 13.35
CA ASN A 94 5.80 1.65 14.58
C ASN A 94 6.40 3.06 14.37
N ILE A 95 7.09 3.30 13.24
CA ILE A 95 7.56 4.65 12.87
C ILE A 95 6.40 5.63 12.80
N GLY A 96 5.32 5.25 12.11
CA GLY A 96 4.14 6.09 11.97
C GLY A 96 3.47 6.36 13.32
N THR A 97 3.30 5.33 14.15
CA THR A 97 2.72 5.43 15.49
C THR A 97 3.53 6.37 16.38
N ASP A 98 4.85 6.23 16.38
CA ASP A 98 5.75 7.07 17.16
C ASP A 98 5.74 8.52 16.68
N TYR A 99 5.63 8.76 15.38
CA TYR A 99 5.59 10.10 14.82
C TYR A 99 4.24 10.80 15.05
N PHE A 100 3.13 10.14 14.69
CA PHE A 100 1.79 10.71 14.77
C PHE A 100 1.17 10.66 16.17
N LYS A 101 1.76 9.88 17.10
CA LYS A 101 1.24 9.64 18.46
C LYS A 101 -0.17 9.01 18.46
N VAL A 102 -0.34 7.97 17.63
CA VAL A 102 -1.61 7.26 17.41
C VAL A 102 -1.45 5.75 17.58
N ARG A 103 -2.54 4.99 17.65
CA ARG A 103 -2.46 3.53 17.77
C ARG A 103 -2.13 2.88 16.42
N PRO A 104 -1.52 1.68 16.41
CA PRO A 104 -1.31 0.93 15.17
C PRO A 104 -2.61 0.71 14.37
N ASP A 105 -3.73 0.46 15.05
CA ASP A 105 -5.07 0.33 14.45
C ASP A 105 -5.45 1.56 13.59
N ASP A 106 -5.01 2.75 13.99
CA ASP A 106 -5.35 4.01 13.31
C ASP A 106 -4.54 4.20 12.02
N ILE A 107 -3.46 3.42 11.83
CA ILE A 107 -2.59 3.45 10.63
C ILE A 107 -2.92 2.30 9.69
N ILE A 108 -2.86 1.05 10.18
CA ILE A 108 -3.00 -0.15 9.33
C ILE A 108 -4.47 -0.50 9.05
N GLY A 109 -5.43 0.14 9.72
CA GLY A 109 -6.86 -0.12 9.53
C GLY A 109 -7.35 0.08 8.09
N ASP A 110 -6.76 1.04 7.38
CA ASP A 110 -6.99 1.26 5.95
C ASP A 110 -5.65 1.26 5.19
N VAL A 111 -5.40 0.18 4.45
CA VAL A 111 -4.22 0.01 3.61
C VAL A 111 -4.59 0.21 2.15
N TYR A 112 -3.83 1.01 1.41
CA TYR A 112 -4.05 1.28 0.00
C TYR A 112 -2.85 0.88 -0.86
N VAL A 113 -3.13 0.42 -2.08
CA VAL A 113 -2.09 0.17 -3.08
C VAL A 113 -2.57 0.49 -4.49
N LYS A 114 -1.66 1.02 -5.32
CA LYS A 114 -1.84 1.12 -6.77
C LYS A 114 -1.01 0.04 -7.44
N ASN A 115 -1.67 -1.00 -7.96
CA ASN A 115 -1.05 -2.12 -8.70
C ASN A 115 0.30 -2.59 -8.13
N LEU A 116 0.28 -3.62 -7.29
CA LEU A 116 1.48 -4.40 -7.04
C LEU A 116 1.89 -5.11 -8.34
N ASN A 117 3.16 -4.98 -8.72
CA ASN A 117 3.73 -5.67 -9.87
C ASN A 117 4.94 -6.49 -9.42
N ALA A 118 5.01 -7.74 -9.88
CA ALA A 118 6.19 -8.57 -9.68
C ALA A 118 7.44 -7.93 -10.31
N GLU A 119 8.58 -8.07 -9.64
CA GLU A 119 9.87 -7.67 -10.20
C GLU A 119 10.19 -8.47 -11.47
N SER A 120 10.97 -7.87 -12.38
CA SER A 120 11.38 -8.49 -13.65
C SER A 120 10.23 -8.97 -14.54
N GLU A 121 9.07 -8.30 -14.47
CA GLU A 121 7.87 -8.66 -15.26
C GLU A 121 8.11 -8.72 -16.77
N HIS A 122 9.11 -7.99 -17.29
CA HIS A 122 9.46 -7.94 -18.70
C HIS A 122 10.12 -9.25 -19.19
N ASP A 123 10.69 -10.03 -18.29
CA ASP A 123 11.33 -11.32 -18.59
C ASP A 123 10.36 -12.50 -18.45
N MET A 124 9.13 -12.25 -17.97
CA MET A 124 8.17 -13.30 -17.67
C MET A 124 7.18 -13.53 -18.82
N LEU A 125 6.97 -14.79 -19.17
CA LEU A 125 5.82 -15.19 -19.99
C LEU A 125 4.51 -14.84 -19.27
N ARG A 126 3.46 -14.53 -20.03
CA ARG A 126 2.19 -14.04 -19.50
C ARG A 126 1.60 -14.89 -18.36
N GLN A 127 1.62 -16.23 -18.47
CA GLN A 127 1.12 -17.10 -17.42
C GLN A 127 1.96 -17.03 -16.14
N ALA A 128 3.29 -17.00 -16.28
CA ALA A 128 4.20 -16.84 -15.16
C ALA A 128 4.00 -15.47 -14.48
N LEU A 129 3.80 -14.42 -15.27
CA LEU A 129 3.52 -13.07 -14.77
C LEU A 129 2.21 -13.01 -13.96
N VAL A 130 1.14 -13.63 -14.45
CA VAL A 130 -0.12 -13.72 -13.69
C VAL A 130 0.08 -14.48 -12.38
N LYS A 131 0.79 -15.61 -12.40
CA LYS A 131 1.08 -16.38 -11.21
C LYS A 131 1.92 -15.61 -10.19
N ALA A 132 2.95 -14.89 -10.65
CA ALA A 132 3.81 -14.07 -9.81
C ALA A 132 3.01 -12.95 -9.14
N ASN A 133 2.16 -12.25 -9.90
CA ASN A 133 1.29 -11.20 -9.33
C ASN A 133 0.25 -11.78 -8.36
N LYS A 134 -0.38 -12.94 -8.65
CA LYS A 134 -1.27 -13.60 -7.68
C LYS A 134 -0.55 -13.85 -6.36
N SER A 135 0.64 -14.46 -6.41
CA SER A 135 1.43 -14.73 -5.20
C SER A 135 1.83 -13.44 -4.46
N LEU A 136 2.10 -12.36 -5.18
CA LEU A 136 2.43 -11.06 -4.59
C LEU A 136 1.25 -10.50 -3.76
N TYR A 137 0.03 -10.52 -4.30
CA TYR A 137 -1.17 -10.08 -3.56
C TYR A 137 -1.49 -11.01 -2.38
N GLU A 138 -1.43 -12.32 -2.59
CA GLU A 138 -1.67 -13.33 -1.54
C GLU A 138 -0.72 -13.14 -0.34
N LYS A 139 0.57 -13.02 -0.61
CA LYS A 139 1.60 -12.78 0.42
C LYS A 139 1.43 -11.43 1.09
N THR A 140 1.05 -10.39 0.34
CA THR A 140 0.79 -9.05 0.91
C THR A 140 -0.37 -9.09 1.89
N CYS A 141 -1.50 -9.73 1.55
CA CYS A 141 -2.63 -9.90 2.48
C CYS A 141 -2.20 -10.64 3.75
N SER A 142 -1.50 -11.77 3.59
CA SER A 142 -0.97 -12.55 4.72
C SER A 142 -0.06 -11.71 5.61
N ALA A 143 0.85 -10.93 5.02
CA ALA A 143 1.78 -10.08 5.74
C ALA A 143 1.09 -8.94 6.48
N ILE A 144 0.06 -8.31 5.90
CA ILE A 144 -0.76 -7.27 6.55
C ILE A 144 -1.42 -7.82 7.81
N MET A 145 -2.10 -8.98 7.69
CA MET A 145 -2.79 -9.58 8.84
C MET A 145 -1.81 -9.99 9.93
N GLU A 146 -0.68 -10.60 9.56
CA GLU A 146 0.35 -10.99 10.52
C GLU A 146 0.97 -9.77 11.22
N ALA A 147 1.27 -8.71 10.48
CA ALA A 147 1.75 -7.46 11.07
C ALA A 147 0.74 -6.89 12.06
N ALA A 148 -0.55 -6.89 11.71
CA ALA A 148 -1.62 -6.39 12.56
C ALA A 148 -1.75 -7.23 13.86
N ARG A 149 -1.60 -8.56 13.80
CA ARG A 149 -1.54 -9.42 15.00
C ARG A 149 -0.37 -9.05 15.90
N VAL A 150 0.83 -8.93 15.34
CA VAL A 150 2.05 -8.58 16.10
C VAL A 150 1.91 -7.19 16.76
N LEU A 151 1.24 -6.25 16.08
CA LEU A 151 0.95 -4.91 16.60
C LEU A 151 -0.19 -4.88 17.62
N GLY A 152 -0.87 -6.01 17.86
CA GLY A 152 -2.00 -6.10 18.79
C GLY A 152 -3.27 -5.42 18.29
N CYS A 153 -3.41 -5.24 16.98
CA CYS A 153 -4.63 -4.73 16.37
C CYS A 153 -5.77 -5.74 16.52
N SER A 154 -6.99 -5.26 16.74
CA SER A 154 -8.16 -6.12 16.95
C SER A 154 -9.33 -5.85 16.02
N LYS A 155 -9.23 -4.79 15.21
CA LYS A 155 -10.27 -4.41 14.26
C LYS A 155 -10.03 -5.07 12.90
N PRO A 156 -11.09 -5.41 12.15
CA PRO A 156 -10.96 -5.78 10.75
C PRO A 156 -10.26 -4.67 9.96
N LEU A 157 -9.45 -5.06 8.99
CA LEU A 157 -8.68 -4.17 8.13
C LEU A 157 -9.31 -4.07 6.75
N ASN A 158 -9.11 -2.92 6.11
CA ASN A 158 -9.51 -2.68 4.73
C ASN A 158 -8.26 -2.64 3.86
N PHE A 159 -8.17 -3.53 2.88
CA PHE A 159 -7.14 -3.47 1.86
C PHE A 159 -7.73 -3.02 0.53
N TRP A 160 -7.42 -1.78 0.17
CA TRP A 160 -7.90 -1.08 -1.01
C TRP A 160 -6.91 -1.21 -2.17
N VAL A 161 -7.34 -1.85 -3.25
CA VAL A 161 -6.49 -2.11 -4.42
C VAL A 161 -7.02 -1.34 -5.63
N TYR A 162 -6.21 -0.41 -6.13
CA TYR A 162 -6.45 0.18 -7.44
C TYR A 162 -5.86 -0.73 -8.53
N SER A 163 -6.75 -1.44 -9.23
CA SER A 163 -6.40 -2.27 -10.39
C SER A 163 -7.50 -2.19 -11.45
N ASN A 164 -7.15 -2.33 -12.72
CA ASN A 164 -8.14 -2.38 -13.79
C ASN A 164 -8.65 -3.83 -13.90
N SER A 165 -9.97 -4.03 -13.94
CA SER A 165 -10.56 -5.39 -14.05
C SER A 165 -10.06 -6.18 -15.27
N LYS A 166 -9.60 -5.50 -16.32
CA LYS A 166 -9.02 -6.08 -17.55
C LYS A 166 -7.49 -6.05 -17.59
N ASN A 167 -6.82 -5.84 -16.46
CA ASN A 167 -5.37 -5.83 -16.40
C ASN A 167 -4.82 -7.19 -16.87
N PRO A 168 -4.02 -7.26 -17.95
CA PRO A 168 -3.54 -8.53 -18.49
C PRO A 168 -2.52 -9.21 -17.58
N LYS A 169 -1.92 -8.48 -16.63
CA LYS A 169 -0.96 -8.99 -15.65
C LYS A 169 -1.64 -9.66 -14.46
N ILE A 170 -2.86 -9.24 -14.13
CA ILE A 170 -3.74 -9.85 -13.13
C ILE A 170 -5.17 -9.32 -13.36
N ASN A 171 -6.03 -10.12 -13.98
CA ASN A 171 -7.41 -9.69 -14.22
C ASN A 171 -8.20 -9.68 -12.90
N GLN A 172 -9.44 -9.16 -12.92
CA GLN A 172 -10.25 -9.07 -11.71
C GLN A 172 -10.41 -10.41 -10.99
N GLU A 173 -10.72 -11.47 -11.72
CA GLU A 173 -10.92 -12.81 -11.18
C GLU A 173 -9.65 -13.31 -10.47
N ALA A 174 -8.50 -13.27 -11.14
CA ALA A 174 -7.23 -13.68 -10.55
C ALA A 174 -6.82 -12.81 -9.35
N LEU A 175 -7.15 -11.51 -9.37
CA LEU A 175 -6.93 -10.61 -8.25
C LEU A 175 -7.82 -10.98 -7.06
N HIS A 176 -9.11 -11.21 -7.30
CA HIS A 176 -10.06 -11.59 -6.25
C HIS A 176 -9.67 -12.92 -5.62
N ASP A 177 -9.34 -13.92 -6.44
CA ASP A 177 -8.80 -15.19 -5.97
C ASP A 177 -7.57 -14.98 -5.09
N ALA A 178 -6.58 -14.22 -5.57
CA ALA A 178 -5.34 -14.00 -4.82
C ALA A 178 -5.58 -13.30 -3.46
N LEU A 179 -6.52 -12.36 -3.41
CA LEU A 179 -6.88 -11.67 -2.17
C LEU A 179 -7.61 -12.62 -1.20
N MET A 180 -8.51 -13.46 -1.70
CA MET A 180 -9.22 -14.49 -0.91
C MET A 180 -8.27 -15.59 -0.43
N ASP A 181 -7.40 -16.10 -1.30
CA ASP A 181 -6.34 -17.07 -0.99
C ASP A 181 -5.37 -16.50 0.07
N GLY A 182 -5.12 -15.20 0.03
CA GLY A 182 -4.36 -14.46 1.04
C GLY A 182 -5.12 -14.24 2.37
N GLY A 183 -6.33 -14.78 2.52
CA GLY A 183 -7.13 -14.78 3.75
C GLY A 183 -8.14 -13.65 3.89
N ALA A 184 -8.47 -12.93 2.81
CA ALA A 184 -9.59 -12.00 2.85
C ALA A 184 -10.93 -12.72 3.10
N SER A 185 -11.80 -12.14 3.91
CA SER A 185 -13.14 -12.68 4.16
C SER A 185 -14.14 -12.30 3.07
N SER A 186 -13.89 -11.18 2.38
CA SER A 186 -14.67 -10.75 1.22
C SER A 186 -13.82 -9.85 0.34
N VAL A 187 -14.13 -9.86 -0.96
CA VAL A 187 -13.55 -8.96 -1.94
C VAL A 187 -14.67 -8.35 -2.78
N GLU A 188 -14.72 -7.03 -2.84
CA GLU A 188 -15.71 -6.28 -3.59
C GLU A 188 -15.05 -5.37 -4.62
N THR A 189 -15.80 -4.96 -5.64
CA THR A 189 -15.33 -4.02 -6.65
C THR A 189 -16.28 -2.83 -6.71
N ASP A 190 -15.71 -1.62 -6.63
CA ASP A 190 -16.45 -0.39 -6.82
C ASP A 190 -17.11 -0.38 -8.20
N THR A 191 -18.39 -0.03 -8.24
CA THR A 191 -19.14 0.14 -9.48
C THR A 191 -18.64 1.36 -10.26
N ALA A 192 -18.14 2.37 -9.53
CA ALA A 192 -17.54 3.56 -10.10
C ALA A 192 -16.11 3.31 -10.59
N LYS A 193 -15.84 3.69 -11.84
CA LYS A 193 -14.48 3.66 -12.41
C LYS A 193 -13.86 5.05 -12.33
N ARG A 194 -12.57 5.11 -12.00
CA ARG A 194 -11.86 6.36 -11.78
C ARG A 194 -10.64 6.45 -12.68
N ASN A 195 -10.30 7.67 -13.07
CA ASN A 195 -9.09 7.93 -13.82
C ASN A 195 -7.97 8.29 -12.85
N TYR A 196 -6.86 7.56 -12.90
CA TYR A 196 -5.66 7.86 -12.13
C TYR A 196 -4.47 8.01 -13.04
N TRP A 197 -3.58 8.90 -12.67
CA TRP A 197 -2.23 8.86 -13.17
C TRP A 197 -1.48 7.72 -12.49
N VAL A 198 -0.83 6.91 -13.32
CA VAL A 198 0.18 5.94 -12.91
C VAL A 198 1.46 6.25 -13.67
N GLY A 199 2.58 6.01 -13.01
CA GLY A 199 3.89 6.04 -13.64
C GLY A 199 4.49 4.64 -13.73
N SER A 200 5.45 4.45 -14.63
CA SER A 200 6.32 3.28 -14.63
C SER A 200 7.29 3.33 -13.45
N ASN A 201 7.76 2.17 -13.00
CA ASN A 201 8.69 2.06 -11.86
C ASN A 201 10.03 2.79 -12.11
N ASP A 202 10.42 2.96 -13.38
CA ASP A 202 11.63 3.68 -13.79
C ASP A 202 11.44 5.21 -13.92
N GLY A 203 10.21 5.73 -13.75
CA GLY A 203 9.92 7.15 -13.86
C GLY A 203 9.85 7.71 -15.28
N LEU A 204 9.99 6.87 -16.31
CA LEU A 204 10.09 7.33 -17.71
C LEU A 204 8.74 7.48 -18.41
N GLN A 205 7.70 6.80 -17.94
CA GLN A 205 6.38 6.81 -18.57
C GLN A 205 5.31 7.19 -17.56
N GLU A 206 4.39 8.06 -17.99
CA GLU A 206 3.16 8.35 -17.27
C GLU A 206 1.95 8.04 -18.13
N ARG A 207 0.87 7.57 -17.49
CA ARG A 207 -0.39 7.35 -18.19
C ARG A 207 -1.57 7.58 -17.26
N LYS A 208 -2.60 8.24 -17.79
CA LYS A 208 -3.91 8.26 -17.16
C LYS A 208 -4.65 6.97 -17.49
N ILE A 209 -4.83 6.11 -16.51
CA ILE A 209 -5.56 4.85 -16.63
C ILE A 209 -6.93 4.94 -15.97
N ARG A 210 -7.94 4.35 -16.61
CA ARG A 210 -9.23 4.10 -15.98
C ARG A 210 -9.11 2.80 -15.19
N THR A 211 -9.21 2.89 -13.88
CA THR A 211 -9.06 1.76 -12.96
C THR A 211 -10.34 1.49 -12.19
N ASN A 212 -10.47 0.28 -11.68
CA ASN A 212 -11.42 -0.08 -10.65
C ASN A 212 -10.75 0.09 -9.28
N LEU A 213 -11.58 0.23 -8.25
CA LEU A 213 -11.16 0.14 -6.86
C LEU A 213 -11.74 -1.15 -6.31
N HIS A 214 -10.89 -2.00 -5.74
CA HIS A 214 -11.29 -3.22 -5.08
C HIS A 214 -11.07 -3.06 -3.58
N LEU A 215 -11.92 -3.69 -2.78
CA LEU A 215 -11.78 -3.73 -1.32
C LEU A 215 -11.75 -5.18 -0.87
N ALA A 216 -10.64 -5.60 -0.28
CA ALA A 216 -10.56 -6.83 0.49
C ALA A 216 -10.75 -6.53 1.98
N LYS A 217 -11.65 -7.25 2.64
CA LYS A 217 -11.81 -7.22 4.10
C LYS A 217 -10.91 -8.28 4.72
N LEU A 218 -9.98 -7.87 5.56
CA LEU A 218 -9.06 -8.78 6.24
C LEU A 218 -9.44 -8.89 7.72
N ASN A 219 -9.72 -10.10 8.18
CA ASN A 219 -10.03 -10.33 9.59
C ASN A 219 -8.77 -10.79 10.32
N ILE A 220 -8.45 -10.08 11.41
CA ILE A 220 -7.37 -10.47 12.31
C ILE A 220 -7.92 -11.61 13.17
N GLN A 221 -7.68 -12.85 12.74
CA GLN A 221 -7.90 -14.06 13.54
C GLN A 221 -6.72 -14.31 14.46
#